data_AF-A0A1B5Z970-F1
#
_entry.id   AF-A0A1B5Z970-F1
#
_cell.length_a   1.000
_cell.length_b   1.000
_cell.length_c   1.000
_cell.angle_alpha   90.00
_cell.angle_beta   90.00
_cell.angle_gamma   90.00
#
_symmetry.space_group_name_H-M   'P 1'
#
loop_
_entity.id
_entity.type
_entity.pdbx_description
1 polymer ?
#
loop_
_entity_poly.entity_id
_entity_poly.type
_entity_poly.pdbx_seq_one_letter_code
_entity_poly.pdbx_strand_id
1 'polypeptide(L)'
;RECKYLEERDAAREEAVLANQRLEQAKVNHAAYKEKYTLQAGLVTKLAEKETEAARLVGEKTDLEERLKDLTTERDTLAGKVKDLESRPCSSGTAPDADELVIDPNGEYRGFTRAALVSRIFELEGHQLDAAKSSFDNAVAQLMVLNPGVDLVVEGASELKEVQGGVIVSPAVEED
;
A
#
# COMPACT_ATOMS: atom_id res chain seq x y z
N ARG A 1 99.82 31.87 -38.19
CA ARG A 1 98.89 30.73 -38.42
C ARG A 1 98.33 30.23 -37.09
N GLU A 2 99.13 30.14 -36.03
CA GLU A 2 98.72 29.68 -34.69
C GLU A 2 97.68 30.57 -33.98
N CYS A 3 97.81 31.90 -34.01
CA CYS A 3 96.84 32.80 -33.35
C CYS A 3 95.41 32.65 -33.88
N LYS A 4 95.23 32.52 -35.21
CA LYS A 4 93.91 32.33 -35.82
C LYS A 4 93.24 31.03 -35.37
N TYR A 5 94.02 29.95 -35.23
CA TYR A 5 93.50 28.66 -34.80
C TYR A 5 93.04 28.67 -33.33
N LEU A 6 93.72 29.45 -32.47
CA LEU A 6 93.31 29.62 -31.08
C LEU A 6 92.01 30.42 -30.97
N GLU A 7 91.86 31.49 -31.75
CA GLU A 7 90.62 32.28 -31.84
C GLU A 7 89.44 31.42 -32.34
N GLU A 8 89.64 30.65 -33.41
CA GLU A 8 88.63 29.73 -33.94
C GLU A 8 88.23 28.65 -32.92
N ARG A 9 89.20 28.10 -32.19
CA ARG A 9 88.93 27.12 -31.12
C ARG A 9 88.11 27.73 -29.99
N ASP A 10 88.46 28.94 -29.56
CA ASP A 10 87.78 29.58 -28.43
C ASP A 10 86.36 30.02 -28.84
N ALA A 11 86.17 30.51 -30.08
CA ALA A 11 84.84 30.75 -30.65
C ALA A 11 84.00 29.48 -30.75
N ALA A 12 84.59 28.36 -31.19
CA ALA A 12 83.89 27.07 -31.25
C ALA A 12 83.50 26.55 -29.85
N ARG A 13 84.31 26.83 -28.82
CA ARG A 13 83.98 26.51 -27.43
C ARG A 13 82.80 27.35 -26.92
N GLU A 14 82.79 28.65 -27.21
CA GLU A 14 81.66 29.52 -26.85
C GLU A 14 80.36 29.08 -27.56
N GLU A 15 80.45 28.72 -28.84
CA GLU A 15 79.30 28.21 -29.59
C GLU A 15 78.78 26.89 -29.03
N ALA A 16 79.68 25.97 -28.64
CA ALA A 16 79.32 24.71 -28.00
C ALA A 16 78.61 24.92 -26.64
N VAL A 17 79.03 25.92 -25.86
CA VAL A 17 78.35 26.29 -24.60
C VAL A 17 76.93 26.81 -24.88
N LEU A 18 76.78 27.70 -25.85
CA LEU A 18 75.46 28.24 -26.24
C LEU A 18 74.54 27.15 -26.79
N ALA A 19 75.07 26.23 -27.60
CA ALA A 19 74.33 25.09 -28.13
C ALA A 19 73.84 24.17 -27.00
N ASN A 20 74.70 23.87 -26.02
CA ASN A 20 74.31 23.08 -24.85
C ASN A 20 73.24 23.78 -24.00
N GLN A 21 73.35 25.09 -23.76
CA GLN A 21 72.30 25.84 -23.07
C GLN A 21 70.95 25.78 -23.80
N ARG A 22 70.96 25.94 -25.13
CA ARG A 22 69.75 25.81 -25.95
C ARG A 22 69.18 24.40 -25.91
N LEU A 23 70.02 23.37 -25.93
CA LEU A 23 69.60 21.98 -25.82
C LEU A 23 68.94 21.71 -24.46
N GLU A 24 69.53 22.17 -23.37
CA GLU A 24 68.93 22.01 -22.03
C GLU A 24 67.60 22.75 -21.91
N GLN A 25 67.50 23.98 -22.43
CA GLN A 25 66.22 24.70 -22.46
C GLN A 25 65.16 23.96 -23.30
N ALA A 26 65.55 23.39 -24.44
CA ALA A 26 64.64 22.61 -25.28
C ALA A 26 64.15 21.34 -24.58
N LYS A 27 65.01 20.65 -23.82
CA LYS A 27 64.63 19.48 -23.01
C LYS A 27 63.61 19.85 -21.93
N VAL A 28 63.85 20.93 -21.19
CA VAL A 28 62.92 21.43 -20.17
C VAL A 28 61.57 21.79 -20.79
N ASN A 29 61.59 22.51 -21.92
CA ASN A 29 60.36 22.86 -22.63
C ASN A 29 59.61 21.62 -23.11
N HIS A 30 60.31 20.64 -23.69
CA HIS A 30 59.69 19.39 -24.15
C HIS A 30 59.04 18.62 -23.00
N ALA A 31 59.70 18.54 -21.84
CA ALA A 31 59.14 17.90 -20.65
C ALA A 31 57.85 18.61 -20.19
N ALA A 32 57.86 19.94 -20.12
CA ALA A 32 56.69 20.73 -19.76
C ALA A 32 55.53 20.56 -20.76
N TYR A 33 55.83 20.52 -22.07
CA TYR A 33 54.82 20.25 -23.10
C TYR A 33 54.22 18.86 -22.96
N LYS A 34 55.04 17.85 -22.70
CA LYS A 34 54.58 16.47 -22.52
C LYS A 34 53.64 16.35 -21.33
N GLU A 35 53.98 16.97 -20.19
CA GLU A 35 53.12 16.99 -19.01
C GLU A 35 51.78 17.67 -19.30
N LYS A 36 51.80 18.86 -19.92
CA LYS A 36 50.58 19.57 -20.33
C LYS A 36 49.71 18.72 -21.26
N TYR A 37 50.32 18.04 -22.22
CA TYR A 37 49.60 17.16 -23.14
C TYR A 37 48.94 15.99 -22.41
N THR A 38 49.62 15.35 -21.46
CA THR A 38 49.04 14.26 -20.66
C THR A 38 47.86 14.74 -19.81
N LEU A 39 47.96 15.92 -19.20
CA LEU A 39 46.86 16.53 -18.47
C LEU A 39 45.67 16.84 -19.38
N GLN A 40 45.94 17.40 -20.56
CA GLN A 40 44.89 17.71 -21.55
C GLN A 40 44.17 16.44 -22.02
N ALA A 41 44.90 15.37 -22.32
CA ALA A 41 44.31 14.09 -22.68
C ALA A 41 43.39 13.54 -21.57
N GLY A 42 43.83 13.62 -20.30
CA GLY A 42 43.01 13.20 -19.16
C GLY A 42 41.75 14.05 -18.97
N LEU A 43 41.82 15.36 -19.23
CA LEU A 43 40.65 16.23 -19.19
C LEU A 43 39.65 15.93 -20.30
N VAL A 44 40.11 15.65 -21.52
CA VAL A 44 39.25 15.28 -22.64
C VAL A 44 38.49 13.99 -22.34
N THR A 45 39.15 12.96 -21.80
CA THR A 45 38.48 11.71 -21.42
C THR A 45 37.42 11.94 -20.36
N LYS A 46 37.74 12.69 -19.29
CA LYS A 46 36.77 13.03 -18.23
C LYS A 46 35.58 13.84 -18.75
N LEU A 47 35.82 14.73 -19.70
CA LEU A 47 34.77 15.54 -20.32
C LEU A 47 33.82 14.66 -21.13
N ALA A 48 34.36 13.73 -21.94
CA ALA A 48 33.55 12.76 -22.67
C ALA A 48 32.71 11.86 -21.73
N GLU A 49 33.30 11.37 -20.64
CA GLU A 49 32.55 10.61 -19.61
C GLU A 49 31.39 11.44 -19.04
N LYS A 50 31.63 12.71 -18.70
CA LYS A 50 30.59 13.59 -18.16
C LYS A 50 29.51 13.94 -19.18
N GLU A 51 29.85 14.08 -20.45
CA GLU A 51 28.86 14.28 -21.53
C GLU A 51 27.95 13.05 -21.68
N THR A 52 28.53 11.83 -21.64
CA THR A 52 27.72 10.60 -21.73
C THR A 52 26.78 10.44 -20.54
N GLU A 53 27.26 10.74 -19.33
CA GLU A 53 26.45 10.69 -18.12
C GLU A 53 25.35 11.76 -18.12
N ALA A 54 25.65 12.97 -18.61
CA ALA A 54 24.65 14.02 -18.76
C ALA A 54 23.54 13.60 -19.74
N ALA A 55 23.89 12.98 -20.87
CA ALA A 55 22.91 12.48 -21.83
C ALA A 55 22.00 11.39 -21.21
N ARG A 56 22.58 10.47 -20.42
CA ARG A 56 21.83 9.44 -19.68
C ARG A 56 20.84 10.06 -18.70
N LEU A 57 21.30 11.01 -17.88
CA LEU A 57 20.45 11.69 -16.88
C LEU A 57 19.33 12.50 -17.54
N VAL A 58 19.56 13.10 -18.71
CA VAL A 58 18.52 13.79 -19.47
C VAL A 58 17.42 12.81 -19.90
N GLY A 59 17.78 11.61 -20.40
CA GLY A 59 16.80 10.58 -20.75
C GLY A 59 15.99 10.09 -19.54
N GLU A 60 16.65 9.81 -18.41
CA GLU A 60 15.93 9.40 -17.20
C GLU A 60 15.00 10.49 -16.68
N LYS A 61 15.42 11.76 -16.77
CA LYS A 61 14.58 12.89 -16.40
C LYS A 61 13.33 12.97 -17.28
N THR A 62 13.45 12.78 -18.60
CA THR A 62 12.28 12.80 -19.49
C THR A 62 11.30 11.67 -19.18
N ASP A 63 11.80 10.47 -18.90
CA ASP A 63 10.95 9.32 -18.56
C ASP A 63 10.23 9.53 -17.22
N LEU A 64 10.92 10.11 -16.23
CA LEU A 64 10.32 10.44 -14.93
C LEU A 64 9.27 11.56 -15.06
N GLU A 65 9.52 12.57 -15.89
CA GLU A 65 8.55 13.64 -16.17
C GLU A 65 7.29 13.12 -16.85
N GLU A 66 7.39 12.12 -17.73
CA GLU A 66 6.24 11.44 -18.32
C GLU A 66 5.42 10.68 -17.27
N ARG A 67 6.07 9.84 -16.46
CA ARG A 67 5.40 9.10 -15.37
C ARG A 67 4.72 10.01 -14.36
N LEU A 68 5.31 11.16 -14.05
CA LEU A 68 4.70 12.15 -13.17
C LEU A 68 3.42 12.74 -13.75
N LYS A 69 3.36 12.96 -15.08
CA LYS A 69 2.13 13.41 -15.74
C LYS A 69 1.05 12.35 -15.63
N ASP A 70 1.37 11.10 -15.93
CA ASP A 70 0.41 9.99 -15.84
C ASP A 70 -0.17 9.87 -14.43
N LEU A 71 0.69 9.81 -13.40
CA LEU A 71 0.26 9.75 -12.00
C LEU A 71 -0.57 10.97 -11.58
N THR A 72 -0.27 12.15 -12.11
CA THR A 72 -1.07 13.35 -11.84
C THR A 72 -2.48 13.22 -12.42
N THR A 73 -2.61 12.71 -13.65
CA THR A 73 -3.92 12.48 -14.27
C THR A 73 -4.74 11.40 -13.54
N GLU A 74 -4.08 10.32 -13.09
CA GLU A 74 -4.72 9.28 -12.30
C GLU A 74 -5.21 9.83 -10.95
N ARG A 75 -4.37 10.61 -10.25
CA ARG A 75 -4.74 11.28 -9.00
C ARG A 75 -5.99 12.13 -9.18
N ASP A 76 -6.04 12.94 -10.23
CA ASP A 76 -7.19 13.84 -10.48
C ASP A 76 -8.46 13.05 -10.80
N THR A 77 -8.32 11.95 -11.54
CA THR A 77 -9.42 11.02 -11.83
C THR A 77 -9.95 10.37 -10.55
N LEU A 78 -9.07 9.89 -9.68
CA LEU A 78 -9.43 9.29 -8.39
C LEU A 78 -10.05 10.31 -7.45
N ALA A 79 -9.52 11.54 -7.40
CA ALA A 79 -10.10 12.63 -6.61
C ALA A 79 -11.54 12.95 -7.06
N GLY A 80 -11.80 12.94 -8.38
CA GLY A 80 -13.16 13.06 -8.91
C GLY A 80 -14.07 11.94 -8.43
N LYS A 81 -13.63 10.68 -8.53
CA LYS A 81 -14.41 9.51 -8.04
C LYS A 81 -14.69 9.58 -6.54
N VAL A 82 -13.72 10.00 -5.74
CA VAL A 82 -13.92 10.17 -4.29
C VAL A 82 -14.98 11.23 -4.02
N LYS A 83 -14.90 12.38 -4.68
CA LYS A 83 -15.90 13.45 -4.55
C LYS A 83 -17.30 12.99 -4.99
N ASP A 84 -17.39 12.22 -6.07
CA ASP A 84 -18.66 11.64 -6.52
C ASP A 84 -19.24 10.66 -5.49
N LEU A 85 -18.39 9.84 -4.87
CA LEU A 85 -18.81 8.92 -3.81
C LEU A 85 -19.22 9.66 -2.52
N GLU A 86 -18.52 10.73 -2.15
CA GLU A 86 -18.84 11.57 -0.99
C GLU A 86 -20.11 12.39 -1.19
N SER A 87 -20.37 12.86 -2.43
CA SER A 87 -21.58 13.62 -2.77
C SER A 87 -22.79 12.73 -3.02
N ARG A 88 -22.58 11.45 -3.33
CA ARG A 88 -23.67 10.47 -3.33
C ARG A 88 -24.20 10.40 -1.90
N PRO A 89 -25.49 10.72 -1.67
CA PRO A 89 -26.06 10.58 -0.35
C PRO A 89 -25.81 9.15 0.12
N CYS A 90 -25.06 9.00 1.21
CA CYS A 90 -25.11 7.78 1.99
C CYS A 90 -26.60 7.54 2.25
N SER A 91 -27.15 6.45 1.73
CA SER A 91 -28.49 5.96 2.10
C SER A 91 -28.63 5.71 3.61
N SER A 92 -27.55 5.88 4.38
CA SER A 92 -27.49 5.86 5.84
C SER A 92 -27.72 7.22 6.50
N GLY A 93 -27.80 8.33 5.74
CA GLY A 93 -27.91 9.70 6.26
C GLY A 93 -29.24 10.39 5.94
N THR A 94 -30.19 9.68 5.35
CA THR A 94 -31.56 10.16 5.21
C THR A 94 -32.21 10.12 6.58
N ALA A 95 -33.10 11.08 6.88
CA ALA A 95 -34.00 10.94 8.03
C ALA A 95 -34.59 9.52 8.04
N PRO A 96 -34.78 8.89 9.21
CA PRO A 96 -35.32 7.54 9.29
C PRO A 96 -36.56 7.46 8.42
N ASP A 97 -36.62 6.45 7.56
CA ASP A 97 -37.77 6.26 6.69
C ASP A 97 -39.02 6.12 7.56
N ALA A 98 -40.18 6.49 7.03
CA ALA A 98 -41.44 6.36 7.77
C ALA A 98 -41.65 4.92 8.25
N ASP A 99 -41.19 3.95 7.46
CA ASP A 99 -41.22 2.52 7.80
C ASP A 99 -40.21 2.15 8.92
N GLU A 100 -39.03 2.79 8.97
CA GLU A 100 -38.06 2.59 10.05
C GLU A 100 -38.61 3.09 11.39
N LEU A 101 -39.33 4.21 11.38
CA LEU A 101 -39.98 4.75 12.59
C LEU A 101 -41.13 3.87 13.11
N VAL A 102 -41.74 3.06 12.25
CA VAL A 102 -42.75 2.07 12.67
C VAL A 102 -42.08 0.87 13.35
N ILE A 103 -40.96 0.40 12.81
CA ILE A 103 -40.25 -0.80 13.30
C ILE A 103 -39.42 -0.46 14.55
N ASP A 104 -38.82 0.73 14.62
CA ASP A 104 -38.02 1.21 15.74
C ASP A 104 -38.44 2.62 16.19
N PRO A 105 -39.60 2.74 16.88
CA PRO A 105 -40.13 4.03 17.32
C PRO A 105 -39.19 4.77 18.30
N ASN A 106 -38.37 4.03 19.04
CA ASN A 106 -37.46 4.56 20.04
C ASN A 106 -36.05 4.84 19.47
N GLY A 107 -35.77 4.40 18.24
CA GLY A 107 -34.46 4.53 17.63
C GLY A 107 -33.37 3.69 18.29
N GLU A 108 -33.71 2.56 18.92
CA GLU A 108 -32.77 1.65 19.57
C GLU A 108 -31.69 1.14 18.60
N TYR A 109 -32.06 0.93 17.33
CA TYR A 109 -31.22 0.36 16.29
C TYR A 109 -30.59 1.41 15.38
N ARG A 110 -30.85 2.70 15.62
CA ARG A 110 -30.27 3.79 14.85
C ARG A 110 -28.74 3.74 14.93
N GLY A 111 -28.10 3.68 13.77
CA GLY A 111 -26.64 3.67 13.68
C GLY A 111 -25.99 2.33 14.02
N PHE A 112 -26.78 1.26 14.22
CA PHE A 112 -26.23 -0.09 14.25
C PHE A 112 -25.59 -0.41 12.91
N THR A 113 -24.42 -1.03 12.95
CA THR A 113 -23.86 -1.66 11.76
C THR A 113 -24.66 -2.91 11.43
N ARG A 114 -24.55 -3.41 10.19
CA ARG A 114 -25.16 -4.69 9.80
C ARG A 114 -24.75 -5.83 10.75
N ALA A 115 -23.49 -5.86 11.17
CA ALA A 115 -23.00 -6.87 12.11
C ALA A 115 -23.68 -6.73 13.48
N ALA A 116 -23.84 -5.50 13.99
CA ALA A 116 -24.50 -5.25 15.26
C ALA A 116 -25.99 -5.66 15.25
N LEU A 117 -26.71 -5.41 14.14
CA LEU A 117 -28.09 -5.87 13.97
C LEU A 117 -28.18 -7.39 13.99
N VAL A 118 -27.29 -8.07 13.27
CA VAL A 118 -27.26 -9.54 13.24
C VAL A 118 -26.98 -10.11 14.63
N SER A 119 -26.01 -9.56 15.36
CA SER A 119 -25.74 -10.00 16.74
C SER A 119 -26.97 -9.84 17.63
N ARG A 120 -27.70 -8.72 17.51
CA ARG A 120 -28.91 -8.46 18.29
C ARG A 120 -30.04 -9.45 18.00
N ILE A 121 -30.21 -9.85 16.73
CA ILE A 121 -31.19 -10.87 16.34
C ILE A 121 -30.86 -12.20 17.02
N PHE A 122 -29.61 -12.67 16.95
CA PHE A 122 -29.20 -13.92 17.61
C PHE A 122 -29.39 -13.89 19.13
N GLU A 123 -29.12 -12.75 19.78
CA GLU A 123 -29.40 -12.56 21.21
C GLU A 123 -30.90 -12.71 21.52
N LEU A 124 -31.76 -12.05 20.73
CA LEU A 124 -33.21 -12.10 20.91
C LEU A 124 -33.78 -13.49 20.63
N GLU A 125 -33.29 -14.19 19.60
CA GLU A 125 -33.66 -15.58 19.30
C GLU A 125 -33.30 -16.51 20.46
N GLY A 126 -32.11 -16.35 21.05
CA GLY A 126 -31.71 -17.11 22.23
C GLY A 126 -32.64 -16.89 23.42
N HIS A 127 -32.98 -15.63 23.72
CA HIS A 127 -33.92 -15.32 24.80
C HIS A 127 -35.33 -15.89 24.58
N GLN A 128 -35.82 -15.91 23.34
CA GLN A 128 -37.10 -16.52 23.02
C GLN A 128 -37.09 -18.04 23.23
N LEU A 129 -36.01 -18.71 22.84
CA LEU A 129 -35.85 -20.14 23.06
C LEU A 129 -35.82 -20.49 24.56
N ASP A 130 -35.06 -19.72 25.36
CA ASP A 130 -35.00 -19.91 26.81
C ASP A 130 -36.37 -19.71 27.49
N ALA A 131 -37.15 -18.72 27.03
CA ALA A 131 -38.50 -18.47 27.53
C ALA A 131 -39.46 -19.61 27.16
N ALA A 132 -39.39 -20.12 25.91
CA ALA A 132 -40.21 -21.24 25.46
C ALA A 132 -39.94 -22.50 26.27
N LYS A 133 -38.66 -22.83 26.48
CA LYS A 133 -38.22 -23.96 27.32
C LYS A 133 -38.76 -23.85 28.74
N SER A 134 -38.57 -22.68 29.37
CA SER A 134 -39.02 -22.45 30.74
C SER A 134 -40.54 -22.56 30.88
N SER A 135 -41.29 -22.07 29.90
CA SER A 135 -42.75 -22.19 29.84
C SER A 135 -43.19 -23.65 29.72
N PHE A 136 -42.53 -24.42 28.84
CA PHE A 136 -42.79 -25.84 28.65
C PHE A 136 -42.51 -26.65 29.92
N ASP A 137 -41.33 -26.49 30.52
CA ASP A 137 -40.96 -27.19 31.76
C ASP A 137 -41.96 -26.89 32.89
N ASN A 138 -42.41 -25.64 32.98
CA ASN A 138 -43.45 -25.25 33.93
C ASN A 138 -44.81 -25.91 33.64
N ALA A 139 -45.21 -26.01 32.37
CA ALA A 139 -46.46 -26.70 32.00
C ALA A 139 -46.39 -28.20 32.32
N VAL A 140 -45.26 -28.85 32.05
CA VAL A 140 -45.00 -30.25 32.42
C VAL A 140 -45.11 -30.42 33.94
N ALA A 141 -44.48 -29.54 34.72
CA ALA A 141 -44.57 -29.57 36.18
C ALA A 141 -46.02 -29.43 36.67
N GLN A 142 -46.80 -28.51 36.09
CA GLN A 142 -48.23 -28.36 36.43
C GLN A 142 -49.02 -29.65 36.14
N LEU A 143 -48.78 -30.31 35.00
CA LEU A 143 -49.44 -31.57 34.66
C LEU A 143 -49.12 -32.68 35.67
N MET A 144 -47.88 -32.77 36.14
CA MET A 144 -47.49 -33.73 37.17
C MET A 144 -48.20 -33.46 38.50
N VAL A 145 -48.38 -32.19 38.88
CA VAL A 145 -49.13 -31.82 40.10
C VAL A 145 -50.61 -32.18 39.98
N LEU A 146 -51.23 -31.94 38.81
CA LEU A 146 -52.65 -32.19 38.59
C LEU A 146 -53.02 -33.67 38.46
N ASN A 147 -52.06 -34.55 38.18
CA ASN A 147 -52.27 -35.98 38.00
C ASN A 147 -51.54 -36.80 39.10
N PRO A 148 -51.94 -36.66 40.38
CA PRO A 148 -51.29 -37.37 41.46
C PRO A 148 -51.48 -38.89 41.31
N GLY A 149 -50.38 -39.63 41.34
CA GLY A 149 -50.38 -41.10 41.21
C GLY A 149 -50.24 -41.64 39.78
N VAL A 150 -50.12 -40.76 38.78
CA VAL A 150 -49.75 -41.12 37.41
C VAL A 150 -48.29 -40.73 37.18
N ASP A 151 -47.45 -41.68 36.77
CA ASP A 151 -46.08 -41.39 36.35
C ASP A 151 -46.07 -40.95 34.88
N LEU A 152 -45.90 -39.66 34.64
CA LEU A 152 -45.89 -39.10 33.28
C LEU A 152 -44.52 -39.33 32.64
N VAL A 153 -44.51 -40.04 31.52
CA VAL A 153 -43.31 -40.19 30.69
C VAL A 153 -43.08 -38.90 29.90
N VAL A 154 -42.07 -38.13 30.28
CA VAL A 154 -41.70 -36.86 29.66
C VAL A 154 -40.44 -36.96 28.80
N GLU A 155 -39.82 -38.14 28.74
CA GLU A 155 -38.62 -38.38 27.96
C GLU A 155 -38.89 -38.14 26.46
N GLY A 156 -38.06 -37.30 25.84
CA GLY A 156 -38.21 -36.91 24.43
C GLY A 156 -39.21 -35.79 24.16
N ALA A 157 -39.94 -35.33 25.17
CA ALA A 157 -40.79 -34.15 25.07
C ALA A 157 -39.95 -32.86 25.15
N SER A 158 -40.30 -31.86 24.35
CA SER A 158 -39.64 -30.56 24.31
C SER A 158 -40.59 -29.53 23.71
N GLU A 159 -40.32 -28.26 24.04
CA GLU A 159 -40.96 -27.07 23.49
C GLU A 159 -40.94 -26.99 21.97
N LEU A 160 -40.01 -27.67 21.29
CA LEU A 160 -39.87 -27.69 19.84
C LEU A 160 -40.42 -28.95 19.17
N LYS A 161 -41.09 -29.83 19.93
CA LYS A 161 -41.66 -31.08 19.41
C LYS A 161 -43.17 -30.95 19.28
N GLU A 162 -43.74 -31.72 18.36
CA GLU A 162 -45.18 -31.77 18.13
C GLU A 162 -45.72 -33.20 18.22
N VAL A 163 -47.03 -33.34 18.45
CA VAL A 163 -47.69 -34.65 18.51
C VAL A 163 -48.43 -34.89 17.21
N GLN A 164 -47.95 -35.86 16.42
CA GLN A 164 -48.61 -36.31 15.20
C GLN A 164 -49.04 -37.77 15.35
N GLY A 165 -50.32 -38.06 15.14
CA GLY A 165 -50.84 -39.45 15.24
C GLY A 165 -50.63 -40.10 16.62
N GLY A 166 -50.47 -39.32 17.69
CA GLY A 166 -50.19 -39.79 19.03
C GLY A 166 -48.71 -40.03 19.35
N VAL A 167 -47.79 -39.63 18.46
CA VAL A 167 -46.33 -39.77 18.63
C VAL A 167 -45.66 -38.40 18.65
N ILE A 168 -44.66 -38.23 19.51
CA ILE A 168 -43.84 -37.00 19.58
C ILE A 168 -42.82 -37.02 18.44
N VAL A 169 -42.86 -36.00 17.58
CA VAL A 169 -41.97 -35.87 16.42
C VAL A 169 -41.35 -34.47 16.36
N SER A 170 -40.22 -34.34 15.65
CA SER A 170 -39.72 -33.01 15.27
C SER A 170 -40.58 -32.47 14.13
N PRO A 171 -40.93 -31.18 14.15
CA PRO A 171 -41.57 -30.54 13.01
C PRO A 171 -40.66 -30.65 11.78
N ALA A 172 -41.26 -30.75 10.59
CA ALA A 172 -40.53 -30.70 9.33
C ALA A 172 -39.88 -29.31 9.21
N VAL A 173 -38.59 -29.28 8.86
CA VAL A 173 -37.94 -28.01 8.50
C VAL A 173 -38.45 -27.64 7.12
N GLU A 174 -39.31 -26.63 7.03
CA GLU A 174 -39.61 -26.00 5.74
C GLU A 174 -38.39 -25.14 5.36
N GLU A 175 -37.68 -25.57 4.32
CA GLU A 175 -36.67 -24.75 3.65
C GLU A 175 -37.40 -23.82 2.68
N ASP A 176 -37.59 -22.56 3.07
CA ASP A 176 -37.97 -21.46 2.16
C ASP A 176 -36.72 -20.77 1.57
#